data_AF-A0A970URI0-F1
#
_entry.id   AF-A0A970URI0-F1
#
_cell.length_a   1.000
_cell.length_b   1.000
_cell.length_c   1.000
_cell.angle_alpha   90.00
_cell.angle_beta   90.00
_cell.angle_gamma   90.00
#
_symmetry.space_group_name_H-M   'P 1'
#
loop_
_entity.id
_entity.type
_entity.pdbx_description
1 polymer ?
#
loop_
_entity_poly.entity_id
_entity_poly.type
_entity_poly.pdbx_seq_one_letter_code
_entity_poly.pdbx_strand_id
1 'polypeptide(L)'
;AKNSLGIAQVRLANWTVNNVLNYEKEISDGHTISAMAGFEAIKNNGRSIDASDMDFPVQQEELIFIGNGLGTKLTTQSEFTSSLASFFGRLNYDYKGKY
;
A
#
# COMPACT_ATOMS: atom_id res chain seq x y z
N ALA A 1 11.16 39.74 5.35
CA ALA A 1 10.58 38.43 4.95
C ALA A 1 9.83 37.88 6.17
N LYS A 2 8.60 37.41 6.01
CA LYS A 2 7.87 36.73 7.09
C LYS A 2 8.38 35.29 7.21
N ASN A 3 8.51 34.78 8.42
CA ASN A 3 8.87 33.38 8.68
C ASN A 3 7.69 32.44 8.41
N SER A 4 7.99 31.20 8.05
CA SER A 4 6.99 30.16 7.77
C SER A 4 7.47 28.79 8.26
N LEU A 5 6.52 27.96 8.66
CA LEU A 5 6.70 26.55 9.02
C LEU A 5 5.81 25.73 8.11
N GLY A 6 6.36 24.68 7.50
CA GLY A 6 5.61 23.70 6.73
C GLY A 6 5.85 22.30 7.31
N ILE A 7 4.78 21.56 7.55
CA ILE A 7 4.84 20.13 7.88
C ILE A 7 4.13 19.34 6.79
N ALA A 8 4.75 18.22 6.40
CA ALA A 8 4.17 17.27 5.46
C ALA A 8 4.19 15.89 6.12
N GLN A 9 3.05 15.21 6.13
CA GLN A 9 2.91 13.87 6.65
C GLN A 9 2.26 12.98 5.60
N VAL A 10 3.00 11.95 5.17
CA VAL A 10 2.50 10.91 4.27
C VAL A 10 2.30 9.63 5.07
N ARG A 11 1.09 9.05 4.98
CA ARG A 11 0.76 7.75 5.56
C ARG A 11 0.40 6.79 4.44
N LEU A 12 1.11 5.67 4.38
CA LEU A 12 0.81 4.55 3.48
C LEU A 12 0.28 3.38 4.32
N ALA A 13 -0.76 2.72 3.83
CA ALA A 13 -1.35 1.54 4.43
C ALA A 13 -1.69 0.54 3.33
N ASN A 14 -0.88 -0.52 3.24
CA ASN A 14 -1.01 -1.56 2.23
C ASN A 14 -1.26 -2.90 2.91
N TRP A 15 -2.15 -3.71 2.34
CA TRP A 15 -2.33 -5.10 2.75
C TRP A 15 -2.52 -6.00 1.54
N THR A 16 -2.05 -7.24 1.69
CA THR A 16 -2.16 -8.31 0.70
C THR A 16 -2.61 -9.58 1.40
N VAL A 17 -3.62 -10.23 0.86
CA VAL A 17 -4.10 -11.55 1.27
C VAL A 17 -3.96 -12.48 0.07
N ASN A 18 -3.29 -13.61 0.27
CA ASN A 18 -3.07 -14.61 -0.76
C ASN A 18 -3.42 -15.98 -0.20
N ASN A 19 -4.33 -16.70 -0.85
CA ASN A 19 -4.74 -18.04 -0.49
C ASN A 19 -4.51 -18.96 -1.68
N VAL A 20 -3.80 -20.07 -1.47
CA VAL A 20 -3.49 -21.02 -2.54
C VAL A 20 -3.79 -22.43 -2.06
N LEU A 21 -4.49 -23.18 -2.90
CA LEU A 21 -4.75 -24.61 -2.75
C LEU A 21 -4.01 -25.34 -3.88
N ASN A 22 -3.16 -26.30 -3.49
CA ASN A 22 -2.43 -27.16 -4.42
C ASN A 22 -2.91 -28.61 -4.28
N TYR A 23 -3.06 -29.28 -5.42
CA TYR A 23 -3.40 -30.69 -5.49
C TYR A 23 -2.51 -31.37 -6.54
N GLU A 24 -1.91 -32.50 -6.17
CA GLU A 24 -1.10 -33.31 -7.06
C GLU A 24 -1.57 -34.76 -6.96
N LYS A 25 -1.67 -35.42 -8.11
CA LYS A 25 -2.06 -36.82 -8.21
C LYS A 25 -1.25 -37.53 -9.28
N GLU A 26 -0.54 -38.57 -8.84
CA GLU A 26 0.00 -39.58 -9.73
C GLU A 26 -1.11 -40.57 -10.14
N ILE A 27 -1.23 -40.77 -11.44
CA ILE A 27 -2.07 -41.76 -12.11
C ILE A 27 -1.11 -42.84 -12.63
N SER A 28 -1.57 -44.10 -12.62
CA SER A 28 -0.79 -45.26 -13.09
C SER A 28 -0.11 -45.01 -14.44
N ASP A 29 1.03 -45.66 -14.66
CA ASP A 29 1.92 -45.52 -15.83
C ASP A 29 2.74 -44.22 -15.93
N GLY A 30 2.94 -43.52 -14.82
CA GLY A 30 3.83 -42.35 -14.74
C GLY A 30 3.21 -41.06 -15.27
N HIS A 31 1.89 -40.94 -15.11
CA HIS A 31 1.12 -39.75 -15.43
C HIS A 31 0.91 -38.92 -14.17
N THR A 32 1.36 -37.66 -14.13
CA THR A 32 1.16 -36.78 -12.97
C THR A 32 0.27 -35.62 -13.37
N ILE A 33 -0.82 -35.40 -12.63
CA ILE A 33 -1.66 -34.20 -12.76
C ILE A 33 -1.40 -33.32 -11.55
N SER A 34 -1.07 -32.05 -11.80
CA SER A 34 -1.01 -31.01 -10.78
C SER A 34 -2.03 -29.91 -11.08
N ALA A 35 -2.75 -29.49 -10.05
CA ALA A 35 -3.71 -28.42 -10.10
C ALA A 35 -3.44 -27.44 -8.97
N MET A 36 -3.55 -26.15 -9.27
CA MET A 36 -3.47 -25.07 -8.30
C MET A 36 -4.65 -24.14 -8.54
N ALA A 37 -5.27 -23.70 -7.44
CA ALA A 37 -6.24 -22.62 -7.44
C ALA A 37 -5.83 -21.62 -6.36
N GLY A 38 -6.06 -20.34 -6.62
CA GLY A 38 -5.73 -19.30 -5.68
C GLY A 38 -6.64 -18.09 -5.76
N PHE A 39 -6.61 -17.32 -4.69
CA PHE A 39 -7.30 -16.05 -4.52
C PHE A 39 -6.32 -15.02 -3.98
N GLU A 40 -6.27 -13.87 -4.62
CA GLU A 40 -5.47 -12.72 -4.20
C GLU A 40 -6.37 -11.52 -3.97
N ALA A 41 -6.14 -10.81 -2.88
CA ALA A 41 -6.70 -9.50 -2.63
C ALA A 41 -5.61 -8.54 -2.14
N ILE A 42 -5.48 -7.42 -2.82
CA ILE A 42 -4.55 -6.35 -2.50
C ILE A 42 -5.30 -5.03 -2.34
N LYS A 43 -4.89 -4.24 -1.35
CA LYS A 43 -5.34 -2.87 -1.15
C LYS A 43 -4.17 -1.98 -0.80
N ASN A 44 -4.09 -0.86 -1.50
CA ASN A 44 -3.10 0.18 -1.31
C ASN A 44 -3.85 1.45 -0.96
N ASN A 45 -3.49 2.09 0.14
CA ASN A 45 -4.03 3.37 0.54
C ASN A 45 -2.90 4.33 0.88
N GLY A 46 -2.97 5.55 0.40
CA GLY A 46 -2.04 6.60 0.76
C GLY A 46 -2.76 7.90 1.05
N ARG A 47 -2.33 8.59 2.10
CA ARG A 47 -2.85 9.89 2.51
C ARG A 47 -1.68 10.84 2.74
N SER A 48 -1.74 12.04 2.16
CA SER A 48 -0.84 13.14 2.49
C SER A 48 -1.60 14.23 3.21
N ILE A 49 -0.97 14.83 4.22
CA ILE A 49 -1.42 16.06 4.86
C ILE A 49 -0.26 17.03 4.82
N ASP A 50 -0.51 18.20 4.24
CA ASP A 50 0.44 19.30 4.16
C ASP A 50 -0.15 20.48 4.92
N ALA A 51 0.52 20.96 5.97
CA ALA A 51 0.08 22.10 6.75
C ALA A 51 1.18 23.15 6.80
N SER A 52 0.82 24.41 6.57
CA SER A 52 1.72 25.55 6.68
C SER A 52 1.14 26.65 7.55
N ASP A 53 2.02 27.33 8.27
CA ASP A 53 1.71 28.44 9.14
C ASP A 53 2.79 29.51 9.00
N MET A 54 2.43 30.78 9.21
CA MET A 54 3.29 31.92 8.91
C MET A 54 3.22 32.99 10.00
N ASP A 55 4.19 33.89 10.02
CA ASP A 55 4.22 35.07 10.90
C ASP A 55 4.31 34.69 12.40
N PHE A 56 5.33 33.91 12.74
CA PHE A 56 5.63 33.53 14.13
C PHE A 56 6.28 34.70 14.88
N PRO A 57 5.67 35.19 15.97
CA PRO A 57 6.17 36.35 16.73
C PRO A 57 7.43 36.03 17.54
N VAL A 58 7.62 34.75 17.91
CA VAL A 58 8.80 34.26 18.64
C VAL A 58 9.48 33.21 17.77
N GLN A 59 10.78 33.41 17.50
CA GLN A 59 11.59 32.56 16.62
C GLN A 59 12.48 31.56 17.39
N GLN A 60 12.07 31.19 18.61
CA GLN A 60 12.74 30.13 19.37
C GLN A 60 12.26 28.77 18.86
N GLU A 61 13.18 27.87 18.54
CA GLU A 61 12.85 26.55 17.95
C GLU A 61 11.87 25.75 18.81
N GLU A 62 11.89 25.90 20.15
CA GLU A 62 10.96 25.19 21.03
C GLU A 62 9.54 25.76 21.01
N LEU A 63 9.28 26.87 20.32
CA LEU A 63 7.97 27.55 20.30
C LEU A 63 7.34 27.61 18.90
N ILE A 64 8.09 27.21 17.87
CA ILE A 64 7.63 27.19 16.48
C ILE A 64 6.88 25.88 16.20
N PHE A 65 5.57 25.90 16.46
CA PHE A 65 4.66 24.81 16.13
C PHE A 65 3.52 25.30 15.24
N ILE A 66 3.04 24.44 14.33
CA ILE A 66 1.84 24.73 13.52
C ILE A 66 0.69 25.08 14.48
N GLY A 67 0.08 26.24 14.25
CA GLY A 67 -0.95 26.83 15.11
C GLY A 67 -0.50 28.11 15.81
N ASN A 68 0.80 28.29 16.05
CA ASN A 68 1.35 29.44 16.79
C ASN A 68 1.70 30.66 15.93
N GLY A 69 1.60 30.57 14.59
CA GLY A 69 1.77 31.72 13.71
C GLY A 69 0.56 32.66 13.74
N LEU A 70 0.78 33.96 13.50
CA LEU A 70 -0.28 34.97 13.43
C LEU A 70 -0.75 35.23 11.98
N GLY A 71 -0.11 34.60 11.00
CA GLY A 71 -0.37 34.75 9.57
C GLY A 71 -1.36 33.71 9.03
N THR A 72 -1.43 33.62 7.70
CA THR A 72 -2.31 32.67 7.02
C THR A 72 -1.88 31.24 7.27
N LYS A 73 -2.85 30.40 7.67
CA LYS A 73 -2.69 28.96 7.85
C LYS A 73 -3.25 28.25 6.62
N LEU A 74 -2.46 27.39 6.01
CA LEU A 74 -2.90 26.54 4.90
C LEU A 74 -2.89 25.08 5.36
N THR A 75 -3.91 24.32 5.02
CA THR A 75 -3.91 22.87 5.22
C THR A 75 -4.51 22.21 4.00
N THR A 76 -3.74 21.31 3.40
CA THR A 76 -4.13 20.53 2.22
C THR A 76 -4.08 19.06 2.58
N GLN A 77 -5.04 18.31 2.07
CA GLN A 77 -5.07 16.85 2.21
C GLN A 77 -5.26 16.22 0.84
N SER A 78 -4.55 15.11 0.59
CA SER A 78 -4.76 14.25 -0.57
C SER A 78 -4.87 12.80 -0.13
N GLU A 79 -5.63 12.01 -0.89
CA GLU A 79 -5.81 10.58 -0.65
C GLU A 79 -5.85 9.82 -1.98
N PHE A 80 -5.21 8.66 -2.02
CA PHE A 80 -5.32 7.71 -3.12
C PHE A 80 -5.58 6.31 -2.58
N THR A 81 -6.49 5.58 -3.25
CA THR A 81 -6.79 4.18 -2.93
C THR A 81 -6.77 3.36 -4.22
N SER A 82 -6.16 2.18 -4.16
CA SER A 82 -6.21 1.17 -5.21
C SER A 82 -6.48 -0.20 -4.59
N SER A 83 -7.33 -1.00 -5.23
CA SER A 83 -7.62 -2.36 -4.79
C SER A 83 -7.80 -3.31 -5.97
N LEU A 84 -7.33 -4.54 -5.81
CA LEU A 84 -7.53 -5.62 -6.76
C LEU A 84 -7.88 -6.89 -5.99
N ALA A 85 -8.90 -7.61 -6.44
CA ALA A 85 -9.21 -8.94 -5.99
C ALA A 85 -9.34 -9.85 -7.22
N SER A 86 -8.65 -10.99 -7.22
CA SER A 86 -8.57 -11.89 -8.36
C SER A 86 -8.56 -13.35 -7.91
N PHE A 87 -9.18 -14.21 -8.73
CA PHE A 87 -8.98 -15.65 -8.67
C PHE A 87 -8.01 -16.04 -9.77
N PHE A 88 -7.14 -17.01 -9.49
CA PHE A 88 -6.20 -17.55 -10.46
C PHE A 88 -6.10 -19.06 -10.31
N GLY A 89 -5.69 -19.74 -11.38
CA GLY A 89 -5.53 -21.17 -11.38
C GLY A 89 -4.48 -21.62 -12.38
N ARG A 90 -3.93 -22.80 -12.14
CA ARG A 90 -2.95 -23.45 -13.00
C ARG A 90 -3.22 -24.94 -13.03
N LEU A 91 -3.21 -25.52 -14.22
CA LEU A 91 -3.24 -26.97 -14.43
C LEU A 91 -1.96 -27.35 -15.15
N ASN A 92 -1.25 -28.37 -14.66
CA ASN A 92 -0.16 -29.00 -15.40
C ASN A 92 -0.37 -30.51 -15.44
N TYR A 93 0.15 -31.10 -16.50
CA TYR A 93 0.17 -32.53 -16.70
C TYR A 93 1.58 -32.92 -17.10
N ASP A 94 2.12 -33.94 -16.44
CA ASP A 94 3.40 -34.53 -16.76
C ASP A 94 3.24 -36.00 -17.13
N TYR A 95 4.04 -36.41 -18.12
CA TYR A 95 4.23 -37.82 -18.44
C TYR A 95 5.71 -38.18 -18.35
N LYS A 96 6.06 -38.96 -17.33
CA LYS A 96 7.41 -39.51 -17.11
C LYS A 96 8.51 -38.44 -17.16
N GLY A 97 8.25 -37.24 -16.66
CA GLY A 97 9.23 -36.15 -16.60
C GLY A 97 9.61 -35.55 -17.95
N LYS A 98 8.86 -35.81 -19.02
CA LYS A 98 9.18 -35.36 -20.39
C LYS A 98 8.30 -34.23 -20.92
N TYR A 99 7.13 -34.00 -20.33
CA TYR A 99 6.11 -33.09 -20.86
C TYR A 99 5.46 -32.28 -19.75
#